data_AF-A0AAJ7BGR0-F1
#
_entry.id   AF-A0AAJ7BGR0-F1
#
_cell.length_a   1.000
_cell.length_b   1.000
_cell.length_c   1.000
_cell.angle_alpha   90.00
_cell.angle_beta   90.00
_cell.angle_gamma   90.00
#
_symmetry.space_group_name_H-M   'P 1'
#
loop_
_entity.id
_entity.type
_entity.pdbx_description
1 polymer ?
#
loop_
_entity_poly.entity_id
_entity_poly.type
_entity_poly.pdbx_seq_one_letter_code
_entity_poly.pdbx_strand_id
1 'polypeptide(L)'
;MTMKVIALLGLLGLCAAAPQFLAHPETPYAHPAVLINSAMENALPNELKNSFYENPRIAAGLAKESWFANKEMQVIDREAEKIPREKIYDVLHNAGLARRR
;
A
#
# COMPACT_ATOMS: atom_id res chain seq x y z
N MET A 1 26.73 0.16 49.41
CA MET A 1 25.65 0.17 48.41
C MET A 1 24.61 -0.85 48.85
N THR A 2 23.47 -0.40 49.37
CA THR A 2 22.49 -1.26 50.05
C THR A 2 21.70 -2.10 49.03
N MET A 3 21.31 -3.32 49.42
CA MET A 3 20.65 -4.34 48.59
C MET A 3 19.43 -3.83 47.80
N LYS A 4 18.77 -2.77 48.31
CA LYS A 4 17.67 -2.07 47.64
C LYS A 4 18.08 -1.34 46.36
N VAL A 5 19.29 -0.77 46.32
CA VAL A 5 19.82 -0.05 45.14
C VAL A 5 20.13 -1.03 44.00
N ILE A 6 20.64 -2.22 44.33
CA ILE A 6 20.92 -3.28 43.35
C ILE A 6 19.61 -3.85 42.79
N ALA A 7 18.60 -4.05 43.64
CA ALA A 7 17.28 -4.51 43.20
C ALA A 7 16.59 -3.47 42.29
N LEU A 8 16.73 -2.18 42.60
CA LEU A 8 16.12 -1.10 41.81
C LEU A 8 16.82 -0.91 40.45
N LEU A 9 18.15 -1.08 40.40
CA LEU A 9 18.92 -1.09 39.15
C LEU A 9 18.64 -2.32 38.28
N GLY A 10 18.44 -3.50 38.88
CA GLY A 10 18.06 -4.72 38.16
C GLY A 10 16.66 -4.66 37.54
N LEU A 11 15.70 -4.05 38.24
CA LEU A 11 14.32 -3.87 37.75
C LEU A 11 14.24 -2.86 36.58
N LEU A 12 15.07 -1.80 36.62
CA LEU A 12 15.18 -0.83 35.52
C LEU A 12 15.89 -1.41 34.30
N GLY A 13 16.87 -2.30 34.49
CA GLY A 13 17.59 -2.96 33.39
C GLY A 13 16.73 -3.94 32.57
N LEU A 14 15.76 -4.62 33.19
CA LEU A 14 14.87 -5.54 32.48
C LEU A 14 13.84 -4.86 31.57
N CYS A 15 13.50 -3.58 31.83
CA CYS A 15 12.55 -2.83 30.98
C CYS A 15 13.19 -2.29 29.68
N ALA A 16 14.51 -2.32 29.54
CA ALA A 16 15.20 -1.83 28.33
C ALA A 16 15.43 -2.91 27.26
N ALA A 17 15.12 -4.17 27.55
CA ALA A 17 15.30 -5.30 26.63
C ALA A 17 13.97 -5.79 26.03
N ALA A 18 13.03 -4.88 25.76
CA ALA A 18 11.97 -5.21 24.81
C ALA A 18 12.65 -5.52 23.46
N PRO A 19 12.45 -6.72 22.89
CA PRO A 19 13.09 -7.07 21.63
C PRO A 19 12.64 -6.06 20.58
N GLN A 20 13.60 -5.35 20.03
CA GLN A 20 13.45 -4.39 18.92
C GLN A 20 12.95 -5.07 17.63
N PHE A 21 12.68 -6.38 17.68
CA PHE A 21 12.23 -7.24 16.60
C PHE A 21 10.74 -7.13 16.25
N LEU A 22 9.97 -6.24 16.90
CA LEU A 22 8.58 -5.96 16.52
C LEU A 22 8.40 -4.66 15.71
N ALA A 23 9.47 -3.90 15.47
CA ALA A 23 9.42 -2.72 14.62
C ALA A 23 10.02 -3.06 13.25
N HIS A 24 9.30 -3.84 12.44
CA HIS A 24 9.45 -3.69 11.01
C HIS A 24 8.93 -2.29 10.66
N PRO A 25 9.76 -1.38 10.13
CA PRO A 25 9.23 -0.16 9.54
C PRO A 25 8.65 -0.58 8.18
N GLU A 26 7.48 -1.23 8.24
CA GLU A 26 6.51 -1.15 7.16
C GLU A 26 6.43 0.34 6.84
N THR A 27 6.76 0.72 5.61
CA THR A 27 6.91 2.12 5.19
C THR A 27 5.80 2.97 5.82
N PRO A 28 6.11 3.98 6.64
CA PRO A 28 5.09 4.68 7.42
C PRO A 28 4.08 5.45 6.56
N TYR A 29 4.34 5.54 5.25
CA TYR A 29 3.53 6.25 4.29
C TYR A 29 2.78 5.26 3.41
N ALA A 30 1.45 5.35 3.44
CA ALA A 30 0.61 4.69 2.45
C ALA A 30 0.98 5.17 1.04
N HIS A 31 0.89 4.30 0.06
CA HIS A 31 1.18 4.63 -1.33
C HIS A 31 0.37 5.86 -1.80
N PRO A 32 0.93 6.80 -2.59
CA PRO A 32 0.24 8.02 -3.01
C PRO A 32 -1.15 7.79 -3.63
N ALA A 33 -1.30 6.72 -4.42
CA ALA A 33 -2.59 6.36 -5.00
C ALA A 33 -3.65 6.01 -3.95
N VAL A 34 -3.26 5.38 -2.84
CA VAL A 34 -4.17 5.05 -1.73
C VAL A 34 -4.61 6.31 -1.01
N LEU A 35 -3.68 7.26 -0.82
CA LEU A 35 -3.99 8.57 -0.23
C LEU A 35 -4.95 9.39 -1.10
N ILE A 36 -4.71 9.44 -2.42
CA ILE A 36 -5.57 10.15 -3.37
C ILE A 36 -6.97 9.51 -3.39
N ASN A 37 -7.04 8.18 -3.50
CA ASN A 37 -8.32 7.47 -3.51
C ASN A 37 -9.08 7.67 -2.19
N SER A 38 -8.40 7.62 -1.04
CA SER A 38 -9.03 7.89 0.26
C SER A 38 -9.55 9.32 0.35
N ALA A 39 -8.80 10.31 -0.14
CA ALA A 39 -9.25 11.70 -0.16
C ALA A 39 -10.47 11.90 -1.05
N MET A 40 -10.49 11.27 -2.25
CA MET A 40 -11.64 11.29 -3.15
C MET A 40 -12.86 10.63 -2.52
N GLU A 41 -12.67 9.46 -1.91
CA GLU A 41 -13.74 8.71 -1.24
C GLU A 41 -14.35 9.50 -0.07
N ASN A 42 -13.52 10.20 0.70
CA ASN A 42 -13.97 11.05 1.80
C ASN A 42 -14.78 12.27 1.33
N ALA A 43 -14.57 12.71 0.09
CA ALA A 43 -15.31 13.83 -0.51
C ALA A 43 -16.68 13.41 -1.08
N LEU A 44 -16.96 12.10 -1.20
CA LEU A 44 -18.24 11.62 -1.72
C LEU A 44 -19.37 11.77 -0.68
N PRO A 45 -20.61 12.04 -1.14
CA PRO A 45 -21.82 11.87 -0.33
C PRO A 45 -21.95 10.44 0.18
N ASN A 46 -22.59 10.25 1.33
CA ASN A 46 -22.69 8.94 1.99
C ASN A 46 -23.37 7.87 1.11
N GLU A 47 -24.27 8.26 0.22
CA GLU A 47 -24.97 7.36 -0.69
C GLU A 47 -24.06 6.78 -1.78
N LEU A 48 -22.93 7.45 -2.06
CA LEU A 48 -21.95 7.08 -3.08
C LEU A 48 -20.67 6.50 -2.49
N LYS A 49 -20.55 6.45 -1.16
CA LYS A 49 -19.41 5.84 -0.49
C LYS A 49 -19.46 4.32 -0.64
N ASN A 50 -18.29 3.76 -0.88
CA ASN A 50 -18.07 2.34 -0.97
C ASN A 50 -17.80 1.77 0.43
N SER A 51 -18.68 0.86 0.87
CA SER A 51 -18.58 0.17 2.16
C SER A 51 -17.29 -0.65 2.31
N PHE A 52 -16.61 -0.96 1.21
CA PHE A 52 -15.29 -1.59 1.22
C PHE A 52 -14.26 -0.83 2.05
N TYR A 53 -14.30 0.51 2.01
CA TYR A 53 -13.35 1.37 2.73
C TYR A 53 -13.71 1.59 4.21
N GLU A 54 -14.92 1.21 4.65
CA GLU A 54 -15.36 1.35 6.04
C GLU A 54 -14.64 0.37 6.98
N ASN A 55 -14.13 -0.74 6.45
CA ASN A 55 -13.44 -1.74 7.25
C ASN A 55 -11.99 -1.30 7.55
N PRO A 56 -11.63 -1.04 8.82
CA PRO A 56 -10.30 -0.54 9.18
C PRO A 56 -9.20 -1.55 8.84
N ARG A 57 -9.50 -2.85 8.79
CA ARG A 57 -8.54 -3.89 8.39
C ARG A 57 -8.24 -3.84 6.89
N ILE A 58 -9.24 -3.53 6.06
CA ILE A 58 -9.08 -3.40 4.60
C ILE A 58 -8.26 -2.14 4.30
N ALA A 59 -8.63 -1.01 4.91
CA ALA A 59 -7.89 0.25 4.76
C ALA A 59 -6.40 0.10 5.16
N ALA A 60 -6.12 -0.60 6.27
CA ALA A 60 -4.76 -0.88 6.72
C ALA A 60 -4.00 -1.83 5.78
N GLY A 61 -4.69 -2.77 5.10
CA GLY A 61 -4.09 -3.67 4.12
C GLY A 61 -3.69 -2.96 2.81
N LEU A 62 -4.58 -2.11 2.30
CA LEU A 62 -4.31 -1.29 1.11
C LEU A 62 -3.11 -0.36 1.29
N ALA A 63 -2.85 0.09 2.51
CA ALA A 63 -1.72 0.95 2.83
C ALA A 63 -0.35 0.24 2.73
N LYS A 64 -0.31 -1.10 2.76
CA LYS A 64 0.94 -1.89 2.85
C LYS A 64 1.45 -2.43 1.51
N GLU A 65 0.59 -3.02 0.68
CA GLU A 65 1.02 -3.72 -0.53
C GLU A 65 0.26 -3.22 -1.77
N SER A 66 0.98 -2.85 -2.83
CA SER A 66 0.39 -2.30 -4.07
C SER A 66 -0.01 -3.36 -5.09
N TRP A 67 0.40 -4.62 -4.88
CA TRP A 67 0.12 -5.74 -5.78
C TRP A 67 0.30 -7.08 -5.02
N PHE A 68 -0.18 -8.19 -5.60
CA PHE A 68 -0.46 -9.51 -4.97
C PHE A 68 0.61 -10.12 -4.06
N ALA A 69 1.88 -9.68 -4.12
CA ALA A 69 2.93 -10.10 -3.22
C ALA A 69 3.86 -8.95 -2.77
N ASN A 70 4.56 -9.21 -1.67
CA ASN A 70 5.55 -8.33 -1.09
C ASN A 70 6.66 -7.99 -2.11
N LYS A 71 6.96 -6.69 -2.27
CA LYS A 71 7.90 -6.09 -3.26
C LYS A 71 7.43 -6.02 -4.72
N GLU A 72 6.18 -6.32 -5.01
CA GLU A 72 5.64 -6.06 -6.35
C GLU A 72 5.29 -4.57 -6.49
N MET A 73 6.13 -3.86 -7.25
CA MET A 73 5.91 -2.44 -7.57
C MET A 73 5.13 -2.32 -8.87
N GLN A 74 4.20 -1.36 -8.92
CA GLN A 74 3.57 -0.97 -10.18
C GLN A 74 4.65 -0.55 -11.18
N VAL A 75 4.63 -1.16 -12.38
CA VAL A 75 5.49 -0.71 -13.50
C VAL A 75 4.91 0.61 -14.01
N ILE A 76 5.60 1.71 -13.70
CA ILE A 76 5.18 3.12 -13.97
C ILE A 76 5.64 3.62 -15.35
N ASP A 77 6.50 2.86 -16.05
CA ASP A 77 6.97 3.17 -17.40
C ASP A 77 6.98 1.88 -18.24
N ARG A 78 5.79 1.44 -18.64
CA ARG A 78 5.70 0.24 -19.48
C ARG A 78 6.08 0.62 -20.90
N GLU A 79 6.99 -0.14 -21.52
CA GLU A 79 7.29 0.02 -22.95
C GLU A 79 6.02 -0.09 -23.82
N ALA A 80 5.04 -0.88 -23.38
CA ALA A 80 3.74 -1.00 -24.05
C ALA A 80 2.90 0.30 -23.99
N GLU A 81 3.06 1.15 -22.97
CA GLU A 81 2.38 2.46 -22.88
C GLU A 81 2.96 3.49 -23.85
N LYS A 82 4.23 3.30 -24.26
CA LYS A 82 4.87 4.13 -25.28
C LYS A 82 4.32 3.86 -26.69
N ILE A 83 3.55 2.78 -26.87
CA ILE A 83 2.93 2.44 -28.14
C ILE A 83 1.62 3.23 -28.31
N PRO A 84 1.51 4.09 -29.34
CA PRO A 84 0.26 4.81 -29.63
C PRO A 84 -0.93 3.86 -29.83
N ARG A 85 -2.10 4.23 -29.32
CA ARG A 85 -3.31 3.38 -29.35
C ARG A 85 -3.77 3.11 -30.78
N GLU A 86 -3.55 4.06 -31.68
CA GLU A 86 -3.84 3.96 -33.10
C GLU A 86 -3.04 2.82 -33.73
N LYS A 87 -1.74 2.71 -33.40
CA LYS A 87 -0.90 1.61 -33.90
C LYS A 87 -1.39 0.24 -33.42
N ILE A 88 -1.85 0.16 -32.18
CA ILE A 88 -2.44 -1.08 -31.64
C ILE A 88 -3.69 -1.43 -32.44
N TYR A 89 -4.56 -0.45 -32.69
CA TYR A 89 -5.76 -0.65 -33.49
C TYR A 89 -5.44 -1.09 -34.92
N ASP A 90 -4.49 -0.45 -35.59
CA ASP A 90 -4.09 -0.79 -36.96
C ASP A 90 -3.58 -2.23 -37.07
N VAL A 91 -2.73 -2.66 -36.14
CA VAL A 91 -2.23 -4.04 -36.08
C VAL A 91 -3.38 -5.03 -35.89
N LEU A 92 -4.28 -4.75 -34.95
CA LEU A 92 -5.44 -5.61 -34.69
C LEU A 92 -6.41 -5.64 -35.88
N HIS A 93 -6.60 -4.52 -36.57
CA HIS A 93 -7.45 -4.44 -37.75
C HIS A 93 -6.88 -5.25 -38.92
N ASN A 94 -5.58 -5.10 -39.19
CA ASN A 94 -4.88 -5.85 -40.24
C ASN A 94 -4.83 -7.36 -39.95
N ALA A 95 -4.79 -7.74 -38.67
CA ALA A 95 -4.89 -9.13 -38.23
C ALA A 95 -6.32 -9.70 -38.27
N GLY A 96 -7.33 -8.90 -38.62
CA GLY A 96 -8.75 -9.30 -38.61
C GLY A 96 -9.37 -9.42 -37.22
N LEU A 97 -8.69 -8.93 -36.18
CA LEU A 97 -9.12 -8.99 -34.78
C LEU A 97 -9.93 -7.76 -34.33
N ALA A 98 -9.85 -6.64 -35.06
CA ALA A 98 -10.65 -5.45 -34.82
C ALA A 98 -11.63 -5.19 -35.98
N ARG A 99 -12.93 -5.20 -35.68
CA ARG A 99 -14.00 -4.81 -36.63
C ARG A 99 -14.24 -3.31 -36.59
N ARG A 100 -14.42 -2.69 -37.76
CA ARG A 100 -15.06 -1.36 -37.84
C ARG A 100 -16.49 -1.49 -37.30
N ARG A 101 -16.81 -0.69 -36.30
CA ARG A 101 -18.18 -0.51 -35.81
C ARG A 101 -18.75 0.77 -36.39
#